data_AF-A0A1F0F1E2-F1
#
_entry.id   AF-A0A1F0F1E2-F1
#
_cell.length_a   1.000
_cell.length_b   1.000
_cell.length_c   1.000
_cell.angle_alpha   90.00
_cell.angle_beta   90.00
_cell.angle_gamma   90.00
#
_symmetry.space_group_name_H-M   'P 1'
#
loop_
_entity.id
_entity.type
_entity.pdbx_description
1 polymer ?
#
loop_
_entity_poly.entity_id
_entity_poly.type
_entity_poly.pdbx_seq_one_letter_code
_entity_poly.pdbx_strand_id
1 'polypeptide(L)'
;MADKRMFSLKIVDSDLFLDMPLSSQCLYFHLSMRADDDGFVNNPKKIIKIIGANEDDLKILIAKGFVIVFDQGIIVITHWKINNYIRKDRYKPTMYIEQKQQLYQTENGAYISEEKVGCHLVNQRLSSGQPSIDKGRLDKVSIDKGREEQSTPIFYGEFKNVRLSKEE
;
A
#
# COMPACT_ATOMS: atom_id res chain seq x y z
N MET A 1 -6.35 -4.13 -29.68
CA MET A 1 -6.01 -5.01 -28.53
C MET A 1 -6.67 -4.37 -27.31
N ALA A 2 -7.47 -5.11 -26.55
CA ALA A 2 -8.13 -4.55 -25.37
C ALA A 2 -7.12 -4.35 -24.25
N ASP A 3 -7.19 -3.21 -23.56
CA ASP A 3 -6.38 -2.94 -22.38
C ASP A 3 -6.89 -3.84 -21.25
N LYS A 4 -6.02 -4.74 -20.77
CA LYS A 4 -6.31 -5.61 -19.62
C LYS A 4 -5.68 -5.00 -18.39
N ARG A 5 -6.48 -4.87 -17.33
CA ARG A 5 -6.04 -4.44 -16.01
C ARG A 5 -6.18 -5.61 -15.05
N MET A 6 -5.15 -5.85 -14.25
CA MET A 6 -5.08 -6.92 -13.25
C MET A 6 -5.12 -6.31 -11.85
N PHE A 7 -5.51 -7.13 -10.86
CA PHE A 7 -5.45 -6.79 -9.44
C PHE A 7 -4.81 -7.91 -8.68
N SER A 8 -3.89 -7.57 -7.78
CA SER A 8 -3.26 -8.53 -6.90
C SER A 8 -4.17 -8.81 -5.70
N LEU A 9 -4.41 -10.09 -5.39
CA LEU A 9 -5.11 -10.50 -4.17
C LEU A 9 -4.42 -9.99 -2.91
N LYS A 10 -3.09 -9.80 -2.94
CA LYS A 10 -2.35 -9.20 -1.83
C LYS A 10 -2.84 -7.79 -1.46
N ILE A 11 -3.45 -7.09 -2.41
CA ILE A 11 -4.02 -5.75 -2.20
C ILE A 11 -5.51 -5.85 -1.90
N VAL A 12 -6.28 -6.56 -2.72
CA VAL A 12 -7.75 -6.56 -2.62
C VAL A 12 -8.30 -7.48 -1.52
N ASP A 13 -7.52 -8.47 -1.07
CA ASP A 13 -7.89 -9.32 0.07
C ASP A 13 -7.20 -8.87 1.37
N SER A 14 -6.52 -7.72 1.36
CA SER A 14 -5.92 -7.17 2.59
C SER A 14 -7.00 -6.62 3.52
N ASP A 15 -6.82 -6.77 4.83
CA ASP A 15 -7.73 -6.22 5.85
C ASP A 15 -7.95 -4.72 5.62
N LEU A 16 -6.88 -3.97 5.30
CA LEU A 16 -6.98 -2.54 5.05
C LEU A 16 -7.97 -2.19 3.92
N PHE A 17 -8.02 -3.02 2.87
CA PHE A 17 -8.95 -2.88 1.75
C PHE A 17 -10.35 -3.35 2.09
N LEU A 18 -10.47 -4.54 2.70
CA LEU A 18 -11.76 -5.14 3.05
C LEU A 18 -12.51 -4.35 4.13
N ASP A 19 -11.78 -3.65 5.00
CA ASP A 19 -12.33 -2.73 6.01
C ASP A 19 -12.93 -1.45 5.41
N MET A 20 -12.70 -1.16 4.13
CA MET A 20 -13.29 0.01 3.47
C MET A 20 -14.75 -0.24 3.08
N PRO A 21 -15.59 0.81 3.03
CA PRO A 21 -16.92 0.70 2.43
C PRO A 21 -16.87 0.13 1.01
N LEU A 22 -17.87 -0.66 0.64
CA LEU A 22 -17.97 -1.25 -0.70
C LEU A 22 -17.94 -0.18 -1.81
N SER A 23 -18.46 1.01 -1.55
CA SER A 23 -18.40 2.17 -2.46
C SER A 23 -16.96 2.62 -2.72
N SER A 24 -16.12 2.71 -1.68
CA SER A 24 -14.68 3.00 -1.81
C SER A 24 -13.93 1.91 -2.55
N GLN A 25 -14.21 0.64 -2.24
CA GLN A 25 -13.62 -0.50 -2.96
C GLN A 25 -13.99 -0.45 -4.45
N CYS A 26 -15.27 -0.20 -4.76
CA CYS A 26 -15.78 -0.04 -6.12
C CYS A 26 -15.11 1.13 -6.85
N LEU A 27 -14.99 2.28 -6.19
CA LEU A 27 -14.31 3.46 -6.75
C LEU A 27 -12.85 3.14 -7.09
N TYR A 28 -12.12 2.44 -6.23
CA TYR A 28 -10.73 2.03 -6.49
C TYR A 28 -10.59 1.21 -7.77
N PHE A 29 -11.49 0.23 -7.98
CA PHE A 29 -11.52 -0.56 -9.20
C PHE A 29 -11.81 0.32 -10.43
N HIS A 30 -12.80 1.20 -10.34
CA HIS A 30 -13.16 2.09 -11.45
C HIS A 30 -12.09 3.11 -11.82
N LEU A 31 -11.34 3.62 -10.84
CA LEU A 31 -10.18 4.48 -11.08
C LEU A 31 -9.06 3.67 -11.75
N SER A 32 -8.75 2.49 -11.23
CA SER A 32 -7.70 1.61 -11.78
C SER A 32 -8.00 1.13 -13.21
N MET A 33 -9.27 0.93 -13.57
CA MET A 33 -9.65 0.62 -14.96
C MET A 33 -9.33 1.74 -15.94
N ARG A 34 -9.32 2.99 -15.47
CA ARG A 34 -9.19 4.20 -16.29
C ARG A 34 -7.84 4.88 -16.16
N ALA A 35 -6.95 4.32 -15.36
CA ALA A 35 -5.59 4.80 -15.22
C ALA A 35 -4.78 4.49 -16.49
N ASP A 36 -3.69 5.24 -16.71
CA ASP A 36 -2.70 4.95 -17.75
C ASP A 36 -1.69 3.86 -17.31
N ASP A 37 -0.67 3.55 -18.12
CA ASP A 37 0.26 2.46 -17.82
C ASP A 37 1.26 2.74 -16.69
N ASP A 38 1.25 3.95 -16.15
CA ASP A 38 1.93 4.32 -14.91
C ASP A 38 0.97 4.51 -13.73
N GLY A 39 -0.33 4.28 -13.92
CA GLY A 39 -1.32 4.31 -12.86
C GLY A 39 -1.91 5.69 -12.60
N PHE A 40 -1.68 6.66 -13.49
CA PHE A 40 -2.21 8.02 -13.33
C PHE A 40 -3.63 8.15 -13.86
N VAL A 41 -4.45 8.94 -13.16
CA VAL A 41 -5.83 9.28 -13.54
C VAL A 41 -6.00 10.79 -13.53
N ASN A 42 -6.35 11.32 -14.70
CA ASN A 42 -6.60 12.73 -15.00
C ASN A 42 -7.85 13.31 -14.32
N ASN A 43 -8.91 12.51 -14.23
CA ASN A 43 -10.28 12.97 -14.03
C ASN A 43 -11.04 12.14 -12.99
N PRO A 44 -10.51 11.99 -11.77
CA PRO A 44 -11.15 11.21 -10.70
C PRO A 44 -12.56 11.72 -10.39
N LYS A 45 -12.76 13.04 -10.32
CA LYS A 45 -14.10 13.65 -10.08
C LYS A 45 -15.11 13.31 -11.18
N LYS A 46 -14.68 13.22 -12.44
CA LYS A 46 -15.56 12.83 -13.55
C LYS A 46 -15.95 11.36 -13.42
N ILE A 47 -15.00 10.50 -13.04
CA ILE A 47 -15.26 9.07 -12.83
C ILE A 47 -16.25 8.88 -11.70
N ILE A 48 -16.06 9.55 -10.56
CA ILE A 48 -16.98 9.55 -9.41
C ILE A 48 -18.40 9.91 -9.86
N LYS A 49 -18.56 11.00 -10.63
CA LYS A 49 -19.85 11.42 -11.19
C LYS A 49 -20.47 10.38 -12.13
N ILE A 50 -19.67 9.77 -13.01
CA ILE A 50 -20.15 8.77 -13.98
C ILE A 50 -20.68 7.51 -13.27
N ILE A 51 -19.99 7.06 -12.22
CA ILE A 51 -20.37 5.83 -11.50
C ILE A 51 -21.36 6.10 -10.35
N GLY A 52 -21.66 7.37 -10.05
CA GLY A 52 -22.52 7.75 -8.94
C GLY A 52 -21.90 7.52 -7.55
N ALA A 53 -20.57 7.54 -7.43
CA ALA A 53 -19.88 7.43 -6.13
C ALA A 53 -19.89 8.76 -5.37
N ASN A 54 -19.58 8.72 -4.08
CA ASN A 54 -19.44 9.92 -3.25
C ASN A 54 -17.98 10.42 -3.28
N GLU A 55 -17.77 11.72 -3.17
CA GLU A 55 -16.42 12.29 -2.98
C GLU A 55 -15.77 11.81 -1.69
N ASP A 56 -16.56 11.46 -0.66
CA ASP A 56 -16.03 10.89 0.58
C ASP A 56 -15.35 9.52 0.37
N ASP A 57 -15.78 8.73 -0.62
CA ASP A 57 -15.12 7.47 -0.97
C ASP A 57 -13.68 7.72 -1.43
N LEU A 58 -13.45 8.80 -2.20
CA LEU A 58 -12.11 9.20 -2.62
C LEU A 58 -11.26 9.63 -1.42
N LYS A 59 -11.83 10.37 -0.46
CA LYS A 59 -11.12 10.76 0.77
C LYS A 59 -10.68 9.54 1.57
N ILE A 60 -11.51 8.50 1.64
CA ILE A 60 -11.15 7.23 2.31
C ILE A 60 -9.96 6.57 1.60
N LEU A 61 -9.98 6.50 0.26
CA LEU A 61 -8.86 5.94 -0.51
C LEU A 61 -7.55 6.71 -0.30
N ILE A 62 -7.62 8.03 -0.18
CA ILE A 62 -6.46 8.89 0.09
C ILE A 62 -5.95 8.66 1.51
N ALA A 63 -6.86 8.68 2.50
CA ALA A 63 -6.52 8.52 3.92
C ALA A 63 -5.88 7.16 4.20
N LYS A 64 -6.39 6.09 3.58
CA LYS A 64 -5.81 4.74 3.67
C LYS A 64 -4.62 4.50 2.71
N GLY A 65 -4.25 5.49 1.90
CA GLY A 65 -3.05 5.44 1.05
C GLY A 65 -3.17 4.58 -0.21
N PHE A 66 -4.38 4.22 -0.65
CA PHE A 66 -4.60 3.51 -1.92
C PHE A 66 -4.42 4.39 -3.15
N VAL A 67 -4.52 5.71 -2.95
CA VAL A 67 -4.37 6.73 -3.98
C VAL A 67 -3.53 7.88 -3.44
N ILE A 68 -2.65 8.43 -4.27
CA ILE A 68 -1.92 9.67 -4.00
C ILE A 68 -2.49 10.77 -4.91
N VAL A 69 -2.69 11.97 -4.36
CA VAL A 69 -3.26 13.12 -5.06
C VAL A 69 -2.17 14.16 -5.35
N PHE A 70 -2.29 14.83 -6.49
CA PHE A 70 -1.49 15.98 -6.88
C PHE A 70 -2.37 17.23 -7.06
N ASP A 71 -1.75 18.42 -6.99
CA ASP A 71 -2.45 19.72 -6.95
C ASP A 71 -3.35 20.02 -8.17
N GLN A 72 -3.10 19.36 -9.30
CA GLN A 72 -3.86 19.56 -10.55
C GLN A 72 -5.10 18.65 -10.68
N GLY A 73 -5.56 18.03 -9.59
CA GLY A 73 -6.69 17.10 -9.63
C GLY A 73 -6.36 15.77 -10.32
N ILE A 74 -5.07 15.49 -10.46
CA ILE A 74 -4.53 14.22 -10.94
C ILE A 74 -4.29 13.34 -9.73
N ILE A 75 -4.53 12.04 -9.89
CA ILE A 75 -4.18 11.05 -8.89
C ILE A 75 -3.34 9.94 -9.49
N VAL A 76 -2.62 9.20 -8.65
CA VAL A 76 -1.96 7.94 -9.02
C VAL A 76 -2.43 6.81 -8.11
N ILE A 77 -2.63 5.62 -8.69
CA ILE A 77 -2.93 4.40 -7.95
C ILE A 77 -1.64 3.89 -7.28
N THR A 78 -1.61 3.89 -5.94
CA THR A 78 -0.41 3.54 -5.16
C THR A 78 0.16 2.17 -5.52
N HIS A 79 -0.71 1.18 -5.73
CA HIS A 79 -0.32 -0.22 -5.96
C HIS A 79 -0.26 -0.58 -7.45
N TRP A 80 -0.13 0.41 -8.35
CA TRP A 80 -0.28 0.17 -9.77
C TRP A 80 0.67 -0.90 -10.33
N LYS A 81 1.98 -0.78 -10.06
CA LYS A 81 2.99 -1.72 -10.56
C LYS A 81 2.93 -3.09 -9.87
N ILE A 82 2.32 -3.17 -8.69
CA ILE A 82 2.00 -4.46 -8.02
C ILE A 82 0.85 -5.16 -8.75
N ASN A 83 -0.17 -4.40 -9.10
CA ASN A 83 -1.37 -4.90 -9.74
C ASN A 83 -1.13 -5.24 -11.22
N ASN A 84 -0.34 -4.43 -11.92
CA ASN A 84 -0.20 -4.48 -13.37
C ASN A 84 1.26 -4.60 -13.79
N TYR A 85 1.59 -5.77 -14.36
CA TYR A 85 2.82 -5.96 -15.10
C TYR A 85 2.59 -5.69 -16.60
N ILE A 86 3.19 -4.60 -17.10
CA ILE A 86 3.05 -4.17 -18.50
C ILE A 86 4.38 -4.41 -19.20
N ARG A 87 4.35 -5.20 -20.29
CA ARG A 87 5.54 -5.50 -21.09
C ARG A 87 6.05 -4.23 -21.78
N LYS A 88 7.39 -4.09 -21.84
CA LYS A 88 8.07 -2.87 -22.35
C LYS A 88 7.66 -2.48 -23.77
N ASP A 89 7.39 -3.45 -24.63
CA ASP A 89 7.00 -3.26 -26.04
C ASP A 89 5.62 -2.62 -26.21
N ARG A 90 4.75 -2.73 -25.20
CA ARG A 90 3.37 -2.17 -25.23
C ARG A 90 3.18 -0.98 -24.29
N TYR A 91 4.15 -0.73 -23.42
CA TYR A 91 4.07 0.30 -22.39
C TYR A 91 4.03 1.70 -23.02
N LYS A 92 3.06 2.50 -22.57
CA LYS A 92 2.94 3.92 -22.94
C LYS A 92 3.16 4.78 -21.69
N PRO A 93 4.22 5.62 -21.63
CA PRO A 93 4.47 6.43 -20.46
C PRO A 93 3.34 7.43 -20.21
N THR A 94 3.15 7.79 -18.95
CA THR A 94 2.23 8.87 -18.58
C THR A 94 2.66 10.21 -19.17
N MET A 95 1.67 11.06 -19.48
CA MET A 95 1.89 12.46 -19.82
C MET A 95 2.26 13.32 -18.60
N TYR A 96 2.06 12.80 -17.39
CA TYR A 96 2.28 13.48 -16.11
C TYR A 96 3.70 13.27 -15.59
N ILE A 97 4.69 13.69 -16.40
CA ILE A 97 6.11 13.41 -16.16
C ILE A 97 6.59 14.05 -14.86
N GLU A 98 6.18 15.29 -14.59
CA GLU A 98 6.57 16.04 -13.39
C GLU A 98 6.04 15.37 -12.12
N GLN A 99 4.76 14.97 -12.12
CA GLN A 99 4.13 14.28 -11.00
C GLN A 99 4.76 12.90 -10.78
N LYS A 100 5.14 12.22 -11.85
CA LYS A 100 5.86 10.93 -11.77
C LYS A 100 7.25 11.08 -11.16
N GLN A 101 7.95 12.19 -11.41
CA GLN A 101 9.26 12.46 -10.82
C GLN A 101 9.21 12.69 -9.30
N GLN A 102 8.07 13.12 -8.77
CA GLN A 102 7.82 13.29 -7.33
C GLN A 102 7.51 11.97 -6.60
N LEU A 103 7.45 10.85 -7.33
CA LEU A 103 7.16 9.53 -6.76
C LEU A 103 8.42 8.68 -6.65
N TYR A 104 8.54 8.02 -5.51
CA TYR A 104 9.45 6.91 -5.31
C TYR A 104 8.70 5.59 -5.46
N GLN A 105 9.43 4.55 -5.89
CA GLN A 105 8.91 3.20 -5.94
C GLN A 105 9.62 2.37 -4.86
N THR A 106 8.85 1.70 -4.01
CA THR A 106 9.41 0.73 -3.05
C THR A 106 9.92 -0.51 -3.76
N GLU A 107 10.73 -1.31 -3.07
CA GLU A 107 11.16 -2.63 -3.55
C GLU A 107 9.98 -3.52 -3.95
N ASN A 108 8.86 -3.40 -3.22
CA ASN A 108 7.64 -4.15 -3.50
C ASN A 108 6.80 -3.58 -4.65
N GLY A 109 7.17 -2.41 -5.20
CA GLY A 109 6.51 -1.80 -6.34
C GLY A 109 5.36 -0.85 -6.03
N ALA A 110 5.17 -0.47 -4.76
CA ALA A 110 4.22 0.58 -4.39
C ALA A 110 4.82 1.97 -4.61
N TYR A 111 3.99 2.94 -5.00
CA TYR A 111 4.37 4.34 -5.08
C TYR A 111 4.35 5.03 -3.71
N ILE A 112 5.30 5.92 -3.47
CA ILE A 112 5.37 6.77 -2.28
C ILE A 112 5.63 8.21 -2.74
N SER A 113 4.94 9.18 -2.15
CA SER A 113 5.21 10.61 -2.38
C SER A 113 6.41 11.07 -1.56
N GLU A 114 7.25 11.94 -2.14
CA GLU A 114 8.42 12.56 -1.51
C GLU A 114 8.13 13.14 -0.11
N GLU A 115 6.97 13.76 0.08
CA GLU A 115 6.55 14.34 1.37
C GLU A 115 6.45 13.28 2.49
N LYS A 116 6.11 12.04 2.15
CA LYS A 116 5.97 10.93 3.11
C LYS A 116 7.29 10.24 3.42
N VAL A 117 8.34 10.45 2.62
CA VAL A 117 9.66 9.84 2.84
C VAL A 117 10.30 10.36 4.14
N GLY A 118 9.99 11.60 4.54
CA GLY A 118 10.41 12.17 5.83
C GLY A 118 9.66 11.62 7.06
N CYS A 119 8.47 11.05 6.87
CA CYS A 119 7.60 10.61 7.98
C CYS A 119 7.61 9.08 8.21
N HIS A 120 8.10 8.29 7.25
CA HIS A 120 8.10 6.82 7.33
C HIS A 120 9.36 6.20 7.96
N LEU A 121 10.35 7.01 8.37
CA LEU A 121 11.56 6.53 9.08
C LEU A 121 11.43 6.54 10.61
N VAL A 122 10.27 6.89 11.17
CA VAL A 122 10.01 6.67 12.60
C VAL A 122 9.53 5.25 12.77
N ASN A 123 10.50 4.33 12.76
CA ASN A 123 10.37 3.04 13.44
C ASN A 123 9.62 3.27 14.75
N GLN A 124 8.57 2.48 15.01
CA GLN A 124 7.97 2.34 16.33
C GLN A 124 9.11 2.09 17.32
N ARG A 125 9.54 3.16 17.98
CA ARG A 125 10.47 3.12 19.09
C ARG A 125 9.63 2.60 20.25
N LEU A 126 9.48 1.28 20.31
CA LEU A 126 9.05 0.61 21.52
C LEU A 126 10.11 0.96 22.57
N SER A 127 9.74 1.87 23.46
CA SER A 127 10.43 2.13 24.72
C SER A 127 10.35 0.84 25.53
N SER A 128 11.37 -0.02 25.39
CA SER A 128 11.58 -1.16 26.26
C SER A 128 12.69 -0.82 27.24
N GLY A 129 12.29 -0.62 28.50
CA GLY A 129 13.04 -1.09 29.66
C GLY A 129 14.31 -0.32 30.03
N GLN A 130 14.36 0.08 31.30
CA GLN A 130 15.52 0.62 31.98
C GLN A 130 16.75 -0.32 31.87
N PRO A 131 17.98 0.21 31.88
CA PRO A 131 19.19 -0.61 31.83
C PRO A 131 19.45 -1.25 33.20
N SER A 132 19.42 -2.58 33.27
CA SER A 132 20.01 -3.33 34.38
C SER A 132 21.37 -3.85 33.94
N ILE A 133 22.40 -3.28 34.56
CA ILE A 133 23.78 -3.75 34.56
C ILE A 133 23.83 -5.10 35.28
N ASP A 134 24.37 -6.16 34.67
CA ASP A 134 25.57 -6.84 35.20
C ASP A 134 26.17 -7.87 34.21
N LYS A 135 27.47 -8.10 34.43
CA LYS A 135 28.52 -8.78 33.67
C LYS A 135 28.32 -10.28 33.44
N GLY A 136 28.94 -10.81 32.38
CA GLY A 136 29.20 -12.25 32.23
C GLY A 136 29.87 -12.66 30.92
N ARG A 137 31.20 -12.71 30.94
CA ARG A 137 32.17 -13.12 29.90
C ARG A 137 32.01 -14.59 29.47
N LEU A 138 32.15 -14.92 28.17
CA LEU A 138 33.00 -16.01 27.62
C LEU A 138 32.86 -16.21 26.10
N ASP A 139 34.02 -16.29 25.45
CA ASP A 139 34.27 -16.66 24.05
C ASP A 139 33.83 -18.09 23.71
N LYS A 140 33.47 -18.35 22.43
CA LYS A 140 34.03 -19.43 21.57
C LYS A 140 33.40 -19.51 20.16
N VAL A 141 34.27 -19.28 19.16
CA VAL A 141 34.55 -20.03 17.92
C VAL A 141 33.41 -20.70 17.09
N SER A 142 33.35 -20.23 15.83
CA SER A 142 33.08 -20.85 14.50
C SER A 142 32.27 -22.15 14.35
N ILE A 143 31.34 -22.16 13.39
CA ILE A 143 31.14 -23.19 12.34
C ILE A 143 30.22 -22.64 11.22
N ASP A 144 30.60 -22.96 9.98
CA ASP A 144 29.95 -22.70 8.69
C ASP A 144 28.78 -23.66 8.43
N LYS A 145 27.65 -23.17 7.87
CA LYS A 145 26.67 -23.88 6.99
C LYS A 145 25.33 -23.14 6.88
N GLY A 146 24.81 -23.08 5.65
CA GLY A 146 23.37 -23.23 5.40
C GLY A 146 22.62 -21.96 4.96
N ARG A 147 22.21 -21.95 3.69
CA ARG A 147 21.19 -21.05 3.14
C ARG A 147 19.82 -21.50 3.68
N GLU A 148 19.13 -20.62 4.41
CA GLU A 148 17.71 -20.76 4.75
C GLU A 148 16.99 -19.43 4.53
N GLU A 149 15.99 -19.45 3.65
CA GLU A 149 15.03 -18.37 3.48
C GLU A 149 14.16 -18.30 4.75
N GLN A 150 14.37 -17.27 5.57
CA GLN A 150 13.50 -17.01 6.72
C GLN A 150 12.30 -16.18 6.25
N SER A 151 11.17 -16.85 6.05
CA SER A 151 9.85 -16.20 6.05
C SER A 151 9.61 -15.64 7.44
N THR A 152 9.62 -14.32 7.60
CA THR A 152 9.18 -13.69 8.85
C THR A 152 7.64 -13.75 8.92
N PRO A 153 7.06 -14.40 9.94
CA PRO A 153 5.63 -14.34 10.15
C PRO A 153 5.26 -12.94 10.64
N ILE A 154 4.47 -12.20 9.87
CA ILE A 154 3.87 -10.95 10.34
C ILE A 154 2.70 -11.34 11.24
N PHE A 155 2.87 -11.13 12.54
CA PHE A 155 1.87 -11.41 13.57
C PHE A 155 0.96 -10.19 13.72
N TYR A 156 -0.31 -10.30 13.32
CA TYR A 156 -1.32 -9.28 13.60
C TYR A 156 -2.13 -9.69 14.83
N GLY A 157 -1.92 -8.96 15.93
CA GLY A 157 -2.87 -8.77 17.03
C GLY A 157 -3.16 -9.96 17.94
N GLU A 158 -2.79 -9.85 19.22
CA GLU A 158 -3.47 -10.61 20.28
C GLU A 158 -4.84 -9.98 20.55
N PHE A 159 -5.93 -10.74 20.35
CA PHE A 159 -7.25 -10.37 20.85
C PHE A 159 -7.27 -10.49 22.38
N LYS A 160 -7.15 -9.36 23.07
CA LYS A 160 -7.42 -9.31 24.51
C LYS A 160 -8.92 -9.36 24.77
N ASN A 161 -9.36 -10.53 25.22
CA ASN A 161 -10.56 -10.77 26.04
C ASN A 161 -11.92 -10.41 25.41
N VAL A 162 -12.46 -11.31 24.59
CA VAL A 162 -13.92 -11.42 24.43
C VAL A 162 -14.41 -12.46 25.45
N ARG A 163 -15.10 -12.01 26.51
CA ARG A 163 -15.93 -12.90 27.32
C ARG A 163 -17.32 -12.95 26.68
N LEU A 164 -17.62 -14.06 26.01
CA LEU A 164 -18.99 -14.40 25.65
C LEU A 164 -19.67 -14.97 26.88
N SER A 165 -20.53 -14.20 27.55
CA SER A 165 -21.55 -14.77 28.43
C SER A 165 -22.67 -15.33 27.55
N LYS A 166 -23.05 -16.59 27.79
CA LYS A 166 -24.29 -17.16 27.28
C LYS A 166 -25.37 -16.87 28.32
N GLU A 167 -26.21 -15.88 28.07
CA GLU A 167 -27.45 -15.52 28.79
C GLU A 167 -28.01 -14.29 28.03
N GLU A 168 -29.15 -14.26 27.36
CA GLU A 168 -30.29 -15.16 27.12
C GLU A 168 -30.76 -14.99 25.66
#